data_AF-A0A7H8TLN6-F1
#
_entry.id   AF-A0A7H8TLN6-F1
#
_cell.length_a   1.000
_cell.length_b   1.000
_cell.length_c   1.000
_cell.angle_alpha   90.00
_cell.angle_beta   90.00
_cell.angle_gamma   90.00
#
_symmetry.space_group_name_H-M   'P 1'
#
loop_
_entity.id
_entity.type
_entity.pdbx_description
1 polymer ?
#
loop_
_entity_poly.entity_id
_entity_poly.type
_entity_poly.pdbx_seq_one_letter_code
_entity_poly.pdbx_strand_id
1 'polypeptide(L)'
;MTLGDYDFDRAAPTRAAMRAAAVAGQPHDIAAALQLPDVPDELLARPLQVVTDLSQLRGAATGAVQVPDELADAALAGEVDVNDSGRCSLLYQRAMVHGSSTLQTDVLNSNRLVQLWPDLVHDLPSAITQVWQQRFPELVDRGAAWTT
;
A
#
# COMPACT_ATOMS: atom_id res chain seq x y z
N MET A 1 -34.68 -29.50 1.50
CA MET A 1 -33.90 -28.38 0.95
C MET A 1 -32.87 -28.03 2.00
N THR A 2 -31.63 -28.47 1.79
CA THR A 2 -30.52 -28.44 2.75
C THR A 2 -29.97 -27.02 2.89
N LEU A 3 -30.10 -26.43 4.07
CA LEU A 3 -29.28 -25.30 4.49
C LEU A 3 -27.86 -25.85 4.65
N GLY A 4 -26.98 -25.52 3.71
CA GLY A 4 -25.58 -25.95 3.74
C GLY A 4 -24.87 -25.36 4.95
N ASP A 5 -24.39 -26.27 5.80
CA ASP A 5 -23.10 -26.26 6.48
C ASP A 5 -22.28 -24.97 6.23
N TYR A 6 -22.53 -23.95 7.06
CA TYR A 6 -21.64 -22.80 7.17
C TYR A 6 -20.67 -23.14 8.30
N ASP A 7 -19.49 -23.62 7.91
CA ASP A 7 -18.36 -23.88 8.81
C ASP A 7 -17.83 -22.54 9.36
N PHE A 8 -18.42 -22.10 10.48
CA PHE A 8 -17.91 -21.00 11.31
C PHE A 8 -16.73 -21.45 12.20
N ASP A 9 -16.26 -22.69 12.07
CA ASP A 9 -15.28 -23.33 12.96
C ASP A 9 -13.84 -23.25 12.44
N ARG A 10 -13.59 -22.49 11.36
CA ARG A 10 -12.24 -21.95 11.13
C ARG A 10 -11.94 -20.92 12.23
N ALA A 11 -11.38 -21.40 13.34
CA ALA A 11 -10.73 -20.55 14.32
C ALA A 11 -9.81 -19.56 13.59
N ALA A 12 -10.08 -18.26 13.76
CA ALA A 12 -9.23 -17.24 13.17
C ALA A 12 -7.78 -17.52 13.61
N PRO A 13 -6.82 -17.62 12.67
CA PRO A 13 -5.45 -17.90 13.03
C PRO A 13 -4.96 -16.84 14.02
N THR A 14 -4.20 -17.27 15.03
CA THR A 14 -3.61 -16.32 15.98
C THR A 14 -2.73 -15.32 15.21
N ARG A 15 -2.66 -14.07 15.67
CA ARG A 15 -1.83 -13.03 15.04
C ARG A 15 -0.38 -13.47 14.81
N ALA A 16 0.17 -14.27 15.72
CA ALA A 16 1.50 -14.89 15.57
C ALA A 16 1.57 -15.86 14.39
N ALA A 17 0.55 -16.71 14.21
CA ALA A 17 0.45 -17.62 13.07
C ALA A 17 0.24 -16.86 11.75
N MET A 18 -0.61 -15.82 11.75
CA MET A 18 -0.79 -14.93 10.59
C MET A 18 0.54 -14.30 10.17
N ARG A 19 1.31 -13.77 11.14
CA ARG A 19 2.62 -13.19 10.86
C ARG A 19 3.61 -14.22 10.31
N ALA A 20 3.70 -15.39 10.92
CA ALA A 20 4.59 -16.45 10.43
C ALA A 20 4.25 -16.84 8.99
N ALA A 21 2.96 -16.95 8.67
CA ALA A 21 2.49 -17.22 7.31
C ALA A 21 2.79 -16.06 6.34
N ALA A 22 2.56 -14.82 6.75
CA ALA A 22 2.77 -13.64 5.91
C ALA A 22 4.24 -13.45 5.54
N VAL A 23 5.16 -13.81 6.43
CA VAL A 23 6.61 -13.70 6.22
C VAL A 23 7.16 -14.84 5.34
N ALA A 24 6.53 -16.01 5.37
CA ALA A 24 6.99 -17.17 4.63
C ALA A 24 6.97 -16.92 3.11
N GLY A 25 8.13 -17.03 2.45
CA GLY A 25 8.26 -16.85 1.00
C GLY A 25 8.29 -15.40 0.53
N GLN A 26 8.26 -14.42 1.44
CA GLN A 26 8.43 -13.02 1.09
C GLN A 26 9.92 -12.66 0.87
N PRO A 27 10.20 -11.66 0.02
CA PRO A 27 11.49 -11.00 -0.03
C PRO A 27 11.95 -10.55 1.36
N HIS A 28 13.27 -10.56 1.61
CA HIS A 28 13.85 -10.32 2.94
C HIS A 28 13.43 -8.98 3.56
N ASP A 29 13.34 -7.93 2.76
CA ASP A 29 12.92 -6.59 3.19
C ASP A 29 11.44 -6.55 3.58
N ILE A 30 10.55 -7.19 2.81
CA ILE A 30 9.13 -7.34 3.14
C ILE A 30 8.96 -8.21 4.40
N ALA A 31 9.68 -9.34 4.46
CA ALA A 31 9.69 -10.20 5.63
C ALA A 31 10.10 -9.45 6.90
N ALA A 32 11.17 -8.63 6.84
CA ALA A 32 11.62 -7.81 7.95
C ALA A 32 10.57 -6.76 8.35
N ALA A 33 9.93 -6.10 7.39
CA ALA A 33 8.89 -5.10 7.66
C ALA A 33 7.64 -5.70 8.31
N LEU A 34 7.22 -6.90 7.90
CA LEU A 34 6.05 -7.59 8.50
C LEU A 34 6.29 -8.07 9.94
N GLN A 35 7.54 -8.05 10.42
CA GLN A 35 7.90 -8.36 11.81
C GLN A 35 7.73 -7.16 12.75
N LEU A 36 7.54 -5.95 12.23
CA LEU A 36 7.34 -4.75 13.05
C LEU A 36 6.14 -4.90 14.00
N PRO A 37 6.19 -4.32 15.20
CA PRO A 37 5.17 -4.53 16.23
C PRO A 37 3.79 -4.02 15.84
N ASP A 38 3.74 -2.95 15.05
CA ASP A 38 2.57 -2.15 14.66
C ASP A 38 1.97 -2.52 13.29
N VAL A 39 2.37 -3.65 12.70
CA VAL A 39 1.82 -4.12 11.43
C VAL A 39 0.31 -4.43 11.58
N PRO A 40 -0.58 -3.77 10.82
CA PRO A 40 -2.01 -4.04 10.89
C PRO A 40 -2.34 -5.45 10.40
N ASP A 41 -3.38 -6.08 10.96
CA ASP A 41 -3.76 -7.47 10.63
C ASP A 41 -4.07 -7.65 9.14
N GLU A 42 -4.55 -6.60 8.47
CA GLU A 42 -4.82 -6.62 7.03
C GLU A 42 -3.57 -6.93 6.19
N LEU A 43 -2.39 -6.43 6.61
CA LEU A 43 -1.11 -6.71 5.94
C LEU A 43 -0.54 -8.09 6.30
N LEU A 44 -1.03 -8.71 7.38
CA LEU A 44 -0.69 -10.10 7.72
C LEU A 44 -1.62 -11.09 7.00
N ALA A 45 -2.84 -10.66 6.67
CA ALA A 45 -3.83 -11.49 6.00
C ALA A 45 -3.59 -11.64 4.48
N ARG A 46 -2.80 -10.74 3.87
CA ARG A 46 -2.50 -10.74 2.43
C ARG A 46 -1.01 -10.50 2.17
N PRO A 47 -0.45 -11.03 1.07
CA PRO A 47 0.93 -10.75 0.70
C PRO A 47 1.08 -9.27 0.35
N LEU A 48 2.02 -8.58 1.01
CA LEU A 48 2.43 -7.23 0.62
C LEU A 48 3.13 -7.30 -0.75
N GLN A 49 2.61 -6.54 -1.72
CA GLN A 49 3.25 -6.37 -3.02
C GLN A 49 3.79 -4.96 -3.16
N VAL A 50 4.98 -4.85 -3.75
CA VAL A 50 5.62 -3.57 -4.06
C VAL A 50 6.25 -3.71 -5.44
N VAL A 51 6.12 -2.69 -6.28
CA VAL A 51 6.83 -2.61 -7.57
C VAL A 51 8.35 -2.79 -7.36
N THR A 52 9.06 -3.16 -8.43
CA THR A 52 10.51 -3.38 -8.35
C THR A 52 11.31 -2.14 -8.73
N ASP A 53 10.71 -1.22 -9.47
CA ASP A 53 11.36 -0.02 -9.97
C ASP A 53 10.36 1.15 -9.96
N LEU A 54 10.75 2.27 -9.36
CA LEU A 54 9.90 3.46 -9.23
C LEU A 54 9.54 4.05 -10.60
N SER A 55 10.41 3.94 -11.60
CA SER A 55 10.16 4.43 -12.95
C SER A 55 9.04 3.66 -13.66
N GLN A 56 8.63 2.48 -13.18
CA GLN A 56 7.49 1.75 -13.72
C GLN A 56 6.15 2.42 -13.40
N LEU A 57 6.10 3.32 -12.41
CA LEU A 57 4.86 4.00 -12.02
C LEU A 57 4.42 4.98 -13.11
N ARG A 58 3.38 4.61 -13.87
CA ARG A 58 2.87 5.30 -15.07
C ARG A 58 1.50 5.94 -14.89
N GLY A 59 0.95 5.95 -13.68
CA GLY A 59 -0.31 6.62 -13.38
C GLY A 59 -0.31 8.10 -13.77
N ALA A 60 -1.50 8.69 -13.83
CA ALA A 60 -1.66 10.07 -14.27
C ALA A 60 -0.90 11.04 -13.33
N ALA A 61 -0.17 11.98 -13.93
CA ALA A 61 0.51 13.03 -13.17
C ALA A 61 -0.42 14.22 -12.87
N THR A 62 -1.49 14.41 -13.65
CA THR A 62 -2.41 15.54 -13.57
C THR A 62 -3.80 15.13 -14.05
N GLY A 63 -4.82 15.82 -13.56
CA GLY A 63 -6.19 15.67 -14.01
C GLY A 63 -6.90 14.55 -13.25
N ALA A 64 -7.99 14.08 -13.83
CA ALA A 64 -8.90 13.20 -13.14
C ALA A 64 -8.64 11.73 -13.51
N VAL A 65 -8.64 10.85 -12.51
CA VAL A 65 -8.51 9.40 -12.68
C VAL A 65 -9.70 8.70 -12.07
N GLN A 66 -10.18 7.66 -12.75
CA GLN A 66 -11.19 6.78 -12.18
C GLN A 66 -10.52 5.88 -11.15
N VAL A 67 -11.10 5.81 -9.96
CA VAL A 67 -10.65 4.91 -8.89
C VAL A 67 -10.96 3.48 -9.32
N PRO A 68 -9.97 2.58 -9.39
CA PRO A 68 -10.21 1.17 -9.66
C PRO A 68 -11.14 0.55 -8.61
N ASP A 69 -12.03 -0.34 -9.03
CA ASP A 69 -13.01 -0.97 -8.14
C ASP A 69 -12.34 -1.71 -6.96
N GLU A 70 -11.13 -2.24 -7.16
CA GLU A 70 -10.35 -2.90 -6.11
C GLU A 70 -9.90 -1.95 -4.99
N LEU A 71 -9.81 -0.65 -5.28
CA LEU A 71 -9.45 0.39 -4.31
C LEU A 71 -10.68 1.18 -3.82
N ALA A 72 -11.82 1.00 -4.47
CA ALA A 72 -13.00 1.81 -4.22
C ALA A 72 -13.69 1.41 -2.89
N ASP A 73 -13.97 2.41 -2.06
CA ASP A 73 -14.77 2.28 -0.85
C ASP A 73 -15.63 3.53 -0.62
N ALA A 74 -16.34 3.60 0.51
CA ALA A 74 -17.21 4.74 0.82
C ALA A 74 -16.46 6.08 0.96
N ALA A 75 -15.15 6.05 1.26
CA ALA A 75 -14.32 7.24 1.39
C ALA A 75 -13.62 7.62 0.08
N LEU A 76 -13.34 6.63 -0.77
CA LEU A 76 -12.63 6.79 -2.03
C LEU A 76 -13.37 6.06 -3.15
N ALA A 77 -14.21 6.76 -3.90
CA ALA A 77 -14.91 6.20 -5.06
C ALA A 77 -15.09 7.23 -6.18
N GLY A 78 -15.40 6.74 -7.38
CA GLY A 78 -15.64 7.55 -8.56
C GLY A 78 -14.36 8.17 -9.11
N GLU A 79 -14.40 9.47 -9.39
CA GLU A 79 -13.26 10.19 -9.94
C GLU A 79 -12.45 10.89 -8.85
N VAL A 80 -11.12 10.83 -8.97
CA VAL A 80 -10.16 11.56 -8.14
C VAL A 80 -9.36 12.48 -9.04
N ASP A 81 -9.40 13.77 -8.77
CA ASP A 81 -8.44 14.70 -9.37
C ASP A 81 -7.09 14.51 -8.66
N VAL A 82 -6.08 14.02 -9.39
CA VAL A 82 -4.72 13.82 -8.83
C VAL A 82 -3.99 15.14 -8.58
N ASN A 83 -4.55 16.27 -8.99
CA ASN A 83 -4.07 17.58 -8.56
C ASN A 83 -4.49 17.91 -7.12
N ASP A 84 -5.58 17.32 -6.62
CA ASP A 84 -5.95 17.40 -5.21
C ASP A 84 -5.01 16.47 -4.42
N SER A 85 -4.04 17.07 -3.71
CA SER A 85 -3.00 16.33 -3.01
C SER A 85 -3.57 15.45 -1.89
N GLY A 86 -4.68 15.83 -1.26
CA GLY A 86 -5.33 15.03 -0.22
C GLY A 86 -6.00 13.79 -0.80
N ARG A 87 -6.81 13.96 -1.85
CA ARG A 87 -7.46 12.82 -2.52
C ARG A 87 -6.46 11.92 -3.25
N CYS A 88 -5.42 12.50 -3.84
CA CYS A 88 -4.34 11.75 -4.48
C CYS A 88 -3.55 10.92 -3.45
N SER A 89 -3.24 11.49 -2.28
CA SER A 89 -2.56 10.76 -1.20
C SER A 89 -3.41 9.59 -0.70
N LEU A 90 -4.71 9.78 -0.50
CA LEU A 90 -5.62 8.70 -0.12
C LEU A 90 -5.65 7.56 -1.17
N LEU A 91 -5.71 7.92 -2.46
CA LEU A 91 -5.64 6.95 -3.56
C LEU A 91 -4.31 6.18 -3.54
N TYR A 92 -3.19 6.87 -3.33
CA TYR A 92 -1.87 6.26 -3.32
C TYR A 92 -1.68 5.34 -2.10
N GLN A 93 -2.14 5.78 -0.93
CA GLN A 93 -2.17 4.96 0.28
C GLN A 93 -2.93 3.65 0.03
N ARG A 94 -4.11 3.72 -0.60
CA ARG A 94 -4.90 2.53 -0.94
C ARG A 94 -4.20 1.61 -1.91
N ALA A 95 -3.60 2.15 -2.98
CA ALA A 95 -2.84 1.34 -3.92
C ALA A 95 -1.62 0.66 -3.28
N MET A 96 -0.96 1.30 -2.32
CA MET A 96 0.19 0.71 -1.61
C MET A 96 -0.20 -0.36 -0.59
N VAL A 97 -1.31 -0.17 0.12
CA VAL A 97 -1.75 -1.11 1.16
C VAL A 97 -2.49 -2.31 0.56
N HIS A 98 -3.32 -2.08 -0.45
CA HIS A 98 -4.24 -3.11 -0.99
C HIS A 98 -3.92 -3.54 -2.41
N GLY A 99 -3.18 -2.73 -3.16
CA GLY A 99 -2.96 -2.96 -4.58
C GLY A 99 -1.90 -4.02 -4.89
N SER A 100 -2.07 -4.67 -6.04
CA SER A 100 -1.01 -5.47 -6.66
C SER A 100 0.08 -4.56 -7.25
N SER A 101 1.24 -5.14 -7.59
CA SER A 101 2.29 -4.41 -8.31
C SER A 101 1.80 -3.82 -9.65
N THR A 102 0.91 -4.53 -10.36
CA THR A 102 0.26 -4.01 -11.58
C THR A 102 -0.62 -2.80 -11.26
N LEU A 103 -1.48 -2.91 -10.24
CA LEU A 103 -2.36 -1.81 -9.85
C LEU A 103 -1.57 -0.57 -9.39
N GLN A 104 -0.46 -0.78 -8.66
CA GLN A 104 0.46 0.28 -8.29
C GLN A 104 1.09 0.96 -9.52
N THR A 105 1.50 0.17 -10.51
CA THR A 105 2.06 0.67 -11.79
C THR A 105 1.07 1.59 -12.51
N ASP A 106 -0.21 1.22 -12.53
CA ASP A 106 -1.25 1.92 -13.27
C ASP A 106 -1.81 3.14 -12.52
N VAL A 107 -1.84 3.10 -11.19
CA VAL A 107 -2.43 4.15 -10.35
C VAL A 107 -1.41 5.19 -9.91
N LEU A 108 -0.21 4.75 -9.50
CA LEU A 108 0.80 5.65 -8.96
C LEU A 108 1.59 6.32 -10.08
N ASN A 109 1.94 7.59 -9.89
CA ASN A 109 2.88 8.31 -10.72
C ASN A 109 4.17 8.56 -9.91
N SER A 110 5.32 8.19 -10.45
CA SER A 110 6.61 8.31 -9.77
C SER A 110 6.92 9.73 -9.28
N ASN A 111 6.78 10.74 -10.14
CA ASN A 111 7.09 12.12 -9.80
C ASN A 111 6.14 12.67 -8.73
N ARG A 112 4.84 12.37 -8.85
CA ARG A 112 3.84 12.76 -7.84
C ARG A 112 4.07 12.05 -6.53
N LEU A 113 4.37 10.76 -6.56
CA LEU A 113 4.62 9.99 -5.36
C LEU A 113 5.78 10.60 -4.57
N VAL A 114 6.88 10.91 -5.24
CA VAL A 114 8.04 11.56 -4.60
C VAL A 114 7.68 12.93 -4.01
N GLN A 115 6.77 13.69 -4.64
CA GLN A 115 6.30 14.98 -4.11
C GLN A 115 5.38 14.84 -2.90
N LEU A 116 4.46 13.87 -2.93
CA LEU A 116 3.47 13.62 -1.88
C LEU A 116 4.04 12.79 -0.71
N TRP A 117 5.18 12.12 -0.91
CA TRP A 117 5.77 11.22 0.07
C TRP A 117 5.93 11.81 1.48
N PRO A 118 6.40 13.06 1.65
CA PRO A 118 6.51 13.68 2.98
C PRO A 118 5.21 13.71 3.78
N ASP A 119 4.07 13.91 3.11
CA ASP A 119 2.76 13.94 3.76
C ASP A 119 2.20 12.51 3.88
N LEU A 120 2.34 11.71 2.81
CA LEU A 120 1.82 10.35 2.71
C LEU A 120 2.40 9.40 3.76
N VAL A 121 3.68 9.56 4.09
CA VAL A 121 4.39 8.65 5.01
C VAL A 121 3.80 8.64 6.42
N HIS A 122 3.17 9.74 6.84
CA HIS A 122 2.54 9.87 8.15
C HIS A 122 1.29 9.01 8.30
N ASP A 123 0.58 8.79 7.19
CA ASP A 123 -0.67 8.01 7.17
C ASP A 123 -0.44 6.55 6.76
N LEU A 124 0.78 6.18 6.33
CA LEU A 124 1.11 4.82 5.93
C LEU A 124 1.49 3.93 7.12
N PRO A 125 1.11 2.63 7.10
CA PRO A 125 1.65 1.67 8.05
C PRO A 125 3.17 1.61 7.97
N SER A 126 3.83 1.49 9.12
CA SER A 126 5.29 1.46 9.26
C SER A 126 5.97 0.45 8.34
N ALA A 127 5.35 -0.73 8.16
CA ALA A 127 5.85 -1.78 7.27
C ALA A 127 5.88 -1.35 5.80
N ILE A 128 4.85 -0.64 5.33
CA ILE A 128 4.81 -0.11 3.96
C ILE A 128 5.90 0.95 3.80
N THR A 129 5.93 1.91 4.71
CA THR A 129 6.92 2.98 4.73
C THR A 129 8.34 2.43 4.68
N GLN A 130 8.65 1.44 5.53
CA GLN A 130 9.98 0.84 5.59
C GLN A 130 10.35 0.16 4.26
N VAL A 131 9.48 -0.66 3.69
CA VAL A 131 9.78 -1.35 2.42
C VAL A 131 9.98 -0.35 1.29
N TRP A 132 9.11 0.65 1.18
CA TRP A 132 9.18 1.63 0.10
C TRP A 132 10.43 2.51 0.21
N GLN A 133 10.79 2.99 1.41
CA GLN A 133 12.01 3.79 1.59
C GLN A 133 13.30 2.96 1.40
N GLN A 134 13.29 1.68 1.78
CA GLN A 134 14.43 0.79 1.56
C GLN A 134 14.64 0.49 0.07
N ARG A 135 13.55 0.33 -0.70
CA ARG A 135 13.62 0.05 -2.14
C ARG A 135 13.86 1.30 -2.99
N PHE A 136 13.36 2.45 -2.56
CA PHE A 136 13.36 3.69 -3.33
C PHE A 136 13.93 4.85 -2.50
N PRO A 137 15.27 5.00 -2.46
CA PRO A 137 15.94 6.07 -1.73
C PRO A 137 15.47 7.48 -2.12
N GLU A 138 14.99 7.66 -3.36
CA GLU A 138 14.49 8.94 -3.88
C GLU A 138 13.31 9.50 -3.08
N LEU A 139 12.56 8.63 -2.39
CA LEU A 139 11.46 9.01 -1.51
C LEU A 139 11.98 9.71 -0.23
N VAL A 140 13.16 9.34 0.24
CA VAL A 140 13.76 9.91 1.46
C VAL A 140 14.53 11.19 1.16
N ASP A 141 15.27 11.23 0.05
CA ASP A 141 16.15 12.36 -0.30
C ASP A 141 15.38 13.68 -0.48
N ARG A 142 14.14 13.63 -1.00
CA ARG A 142 13.29 14.82 -1.11
C ARG A 142 12.56 15.19 0.19
N GLY A 143 12.44 14.24 1.12
CA GLY A 143 11.97 14.48 2.49
C GLY A 143 12.98 15.25 3.35
N ALA A 144 14.27 15.04 3.12
CA ALA A 144 15.33 15.74 3.84
C ALA A 144 15.48 17.22 3.41
N ALA A 145 15.07 17.56 2.18
CA ALA A 145 15.27 18.89 1.61
C ALA A 145 14.44 20.02 2.28
N TRP A 146 13.51 19.70 3.18
CA TRP A 146 12.69 20.68 3.91
C TRP A 146 12.98 20.76 5.42
N THR A 147 14.09 20.19 5.90
CA THR A 147 14.56 20.30 7.30
C THR A 147 15.87 21.08 7.47
N THR A 148 15.97 22.27 6.84
CA THR A 148 17.00 23.29 7.14
C THR A 148 16.36 24.60 7.53
#